data_AF-A0A843F3T9-F1
#
_entry.id   AF-A0A843F3T9-F1
#
_cell.length_a   1.000
_cell.length_b   1.000
_cell.length_c   1.000
_cell.angle_alpha   90.00
_cell.angle_beta   90.00
_cell.angle_gamma   90.00
#
_symmetry.space_group_name_H-M   'P 1'
#
loop_
_entity.id
_entity.type
_entity.pdbx_description
1 polymer ?
#
loop_
_entity_poly.entity_id
_entity_poly.type
_entity_poly.pdbx_seq_one_letter_code
_entity_poly.pdbx_strand_id
1 'polypeptide(L)'
;MIKLVVFDLDNVIIDGEAIDEIGKLANVEEDIAEITEKAMQGEIDFETSIKDRVQLLEGTSIEEIQKVASELPLMPGAEDTINGLKENDIDVAIISGSFDVVADEIKEKLGVDAVYTNSFTVEDGKLTGEVTGPLVSGSKLDVLKDHVEEAGIALEDVVAVGDGANDISMIESAGCGIAFNAKDSVKEIADVVVDEKDLTKVLDEILNQLTTDEAEEETVEDEQEEAQEAEEEVAEAEEAVEEDAEEEEAPEDAEEVEEAEEEPAEEEAPKKEFVLADTMEGVRKQKDEKEAEISKVADEREEFNKIAREQRKIRDELNASLKENLNKAIEYRNERNEINKQVEEAKKARNEANAKIKNLEWNSGKRNKIKIENEIKKIDKIIETRVLDIKKENQLVKNANDLRKQLMEIHEDEAAKGEAEELKKVSEEEHEKVIELSEKAQAAHEEMLKYFRKTDDIRTAADEAHKKFIEARRNASEKHEEF
;
A
#
# COMPACT_ATOMS: atom_id res chain seq x y z
N MET A 1 8.82 -9.71 -16.45
CA MET A 1 9.78 -8.63 -16.78
C MET A 1 9.10 -7.26 -16.86
N ILE A 2 9.46 -6.38 -15.92
CA ILE A 2 8.93 -5.03 -15.77
C ILE A 2 9.29 -4.16 -16.98
N LYS A 3 8.32 -3.39 -17.49
CA LYS A 3 8.51 -2.50 -18.66
C LYS A 3 8.26 -1.03 -18.36
N LEU A 4 7.48 -0.74 -17.33
CA LEU A 4 7.08 0.62 -16.97
C LEU A 4 7.10 0.78 -15.45
N VAL A 5 7.66 1.89 -14.99
CA VAL A 5 7.52 2.33 -13.60
C VAL A 5 6.78 3.66 -13.58
N VAL A 6 5.73 3.73 -12.76
CA VAL A 6 4.91 4.91 -12.60
C VAL A 6 5.04 5.46 -11.20
N PHE A 7 5.37 6.74 -11.09
CA PHE A 7 5.55 7.44 -9.82
C PHE A 7 4.44 8.47 -9.58
N ASP A 8 4.05 8.69 -8.32
CA ASP A 8 3.53 10.00 -7.91
C ASP A 8 4.64 11.06 -7.98
N LEU A 9 4.26 12.32 -7.96
CA LEU A 9 5.14 13.47 -7.91
C LEU A 9 5.36 13.93 -6.47
N ASP A 10 4.32 14.50 -5.85
CA ASP A 10 4.36 15.08 -4.51
C ASP A 10 4.73 13.99 -3.47
N ASN A 11 5.64 14.29 -2.55
CA ASN A 11 6.19 13.37 -1.54
C ASN A 11 6.85 12.07 -2.07
N VAL A 12 6.98 11.89 -3.38
CA VAL A 12 7.64 10.73 -4.00
C VAL A 12 8.85 11.19 -4.82
N ILE A 13 8.65 11.85 -5.96
CA ILE A 13 9.75 12.38 -6.78
C ILE A 13 10.26 13.72 -6.22
N ILE A 14 9.35 14.54 -5.66
CA ILE A 14 9.71 15.78 -4.96
C ILE A 14 9.56 15.60 -3.45
N ASP A 15 10.45 16.23 -2.66
CA ASP A 15 10.35 16.20 -1.19
C ASP A 15 9.45 17.34 -0.69
N GLY A 16 8.14 17.12 -0.80
CA GLY A 16 7.09 18.03 -0.35
C GLY A 16 5.86 18.04 -1.27
N GLU A 17 4.89 18.89 -0.95
CA GLU A 17 3.71 19.15 -1.79
C GLU A 17 3.87 20.46 -2.56
N ALA A 18 3.76 20.41 -3.88
CA ALA A 18 3.95 21.58 -4.72
C ALA A 18 2.90 22.68 -4.46
N ILE A 19 1.66 22.29 -4.16
CA ILE A 19 0.57 23.25 -3.90
C ILE A 19 0.82 24.08 -2.64
N ASP A 20 1.49 23.50 -1.63
CA ASP A 20 1.80 24.19 -0.38
C ASP A 20 2.90 25.24 -0.60
N GLU A 21 3.93 24.92 -1.40
CA GLU A 21 4.98 25.89 -1.75
C GLU A 21 4.44 27.05 -2.62
N ILE A 22 3.50 26.75 -3.52
CA ILE A 22 2.77 27.78 -4.28
C ILE A 22 1.87 28.60 -3.35
N GLY A 23 1.25 27.96 -2.35
CA GLY A 23 0.45 28.60 -1.31
C GLY A 23 1.24 29.65 -0.52
N LYS A 24 2.49 29.34 -0.18
CA LYS A 24 3.40 30.29 0.49
C LYS A 24 3.71 31.51 -0.37
N LEU A 25 3.94 31.31 -1.67
CA LEU A 25 4.12 32.42 -2.61
C LEU A 25 2.88 33.33 -2.64
N ALA A 26 1.68 32.75 -2.60
CA ALA A 26 0.41 33.45 -2.59
C ALA A 26 -0.02 33.97 -1.20
N ASN A 27 0.70 33.63 -0.13
CA ASN A 27 0.36 33.93 1.28
C ASN A 27 -1.00 33.35 1.71
N VAL A 28 -1.35 32.16 1.24
CA VAL A 28 -2.60 31.43 1.56
C VAL A 28 -2.33 30.02 2.08
N GLU A 29 -1.11 29.77 2.58
CA GLU A 29 -0.68 28.48 3.14
C GLU A 29 -1.59 27.95 4.25
N GLU A 30 -2.06 28.82 5.15
CA GLU A 30 -2.95 28.43 6.25
C GLU A 30 -4.32 27.99 5.74
N ASP A 31 -4.87 28.68 4.75
CA ASP A 31 -6.17 28.38 4.15
C ASP A 31 -6.11 27.06 3.35
N ILE A 32 -5.00 26.83 2.62
CA ILE A 32 -4.76 25.56 1.92
C ILE A 32 -4.68 24.40 2.90
N ALA A 33 -3.92 24.55 4.00
CA ALA A 33 -3.79 23.52 5.02
C ALA A 33 -5.15 23.16 5.66
N GLU A 34 -6.03 24.15 5.89
CA GLU A 34 -7.37 23.89 6.41
C GLU A 34 -8.21 23.03 5.44
N ILE A 35 -8.14 23.29 4.13
CA ILE A 35 -8.86 22.51 3.12
C ILE A 35 -8.27 21.11 2.99
N THR A 36 -6.95 20.97 3.03
CA THR A 36 -6.26 19.67 2.99
C THR A 36 -6.68 18.80 4.19
N GLU A 37 -6.72 19.37 5.40
CA GLU A 37 -7.15 18.65 6.60
C GLU A 37 -8.60 18.15 6.48
N LYS A 38 -9.52 18.99 5.97
CA LYS A 38 -10.92 18.57 5.72
C LYS A 38 -11.02 17.42 4.72
N ALA A 39 -10.20 17.45 3.67
CA ALA A 39 -10.15 16.38 2.68
C ALA A 39 -9.62 15.08 3.29
N MET A 40 -8.56 15.15 4.10
CA MET A 40 -8.00 14.00 4.80
C MET A 40 -8.95 13.40 5.84
N GLN A 41 -9.79 14.23 6.47
CA GLN A 41 -10.87 13.78 7.35
C GLN A 41 -12.09 13.22 6.61
N GLY A 42 -12.09 13.27 5.26
CA GLY A 42 -13.19 12.82 4.43
C GLY A 42 -14.43 13.74 4.45
N GLU A 43 -14.27 14.99 4.93
CA GLU A 43 -15.37 15.96 4.95
C GLU A 43 -15.71 16.50 3.54
N ILE A 44 -14.71 16.53 2.65
CA ILE A 44 -14.83 16.93 1.24
C ILE A 44 -14.12 15.91 0.35
N ASP A 45 -14.62 15.72 -0.87
CA ASP A 45 -13.97 14.85 -1.87
C ASP A 45 -12.74 15.52 -2.51
N PHE A 46 -11.91 14.72 -3.18
CA PHE A 46 -10.67 15.20 -3.82
C PHE A 46 -10.93 16.28 -4.87
N GLU A 47 -11.97 16.13 -5.71
CA GLU A 47 -12.33 17.09 -6.75
C GLU A 47 -12.67 18.47 -6.15
N THR A 48 -13.43 18.48 -5.05
CA THR A 48 -13.78 19.69 -4.31
C THR A 48 -12.55 20.28 -3.64
N SER A 49 -11.75 19.45 -2.95
CA SER A 49 -10.53 19.89 -2.28
C SER A 49 -9.53 20.55 -3.22
N ILE A 50 -9.26 19.96 -4.39
CA ILE A 50 -8.31 20.54 -5.33
C ILE A 50 -8.84 21.85 -5.93
N LYS A 51 -10.14 21.93 -6.26
CA LYS A 51 -10.74 23.17 -6.78
C LYS A 51 -10.71 24.29 -5.74
N ASP A 52 -11.06 24.00 -4.50
CA ASP A 52 -11.07 25.00 -3.42
C ASP A 52 -9.65 25.51 -3.13
N ARG A 53 -8.64 24.62 -3.10
CA ARG A 53 -7.23 25.02 -2.93
C ARG A 53 -6.73 25.87 -4.10
N VAL A 54 -7.03 25.48 -5.33
CA VAL A 54 -6.60 26.24 -6.52
C VAL A 54 -7.30 27.61 -6.62
N GLN A 55 -8.55 27.71 -6.18
CA GLN A 55 -9.27 28.98 -6.13
C GLN A 55 -8.56 30.02 -5.26
N LEU A 56 -7.92 29.61 -4.16
CA LEU A 56 -7.16 30.51 -3.28
C LEU A 56 -5.93 31.11 -3.98
N LEU A 57 -5.44 30.47 -5.04
CA LEU A 57 -4.26 30.89 -5.79
C LEU A 57 -4.61 31.91 -6.90
N GLU A 58 -5.88 32.31 -7.05
CA GLU A 58 -6.32 33.27 -8.06
C GLU A 58 -5.49 34.57 -8.01
N GLY A 59 -5.02 35.01 -9.19
CA GLY A 59 -4.23 36.23 -9.35
C GLY A 59 -2.72 36.07 -9.14
N THR A 60 -2.26 34.89 -8.73
CA THR A 60 -0.84 34.53 -8.64
C THR A 60 -0.20 34.46 -10.02
N SER A 61 1.03 34.97 -10.16
CA SER A 61 1.76 34.98 -11.43
C SER A 61 2.25 33.59 -11.81
N ILE A 62 1.99 33.16 -13.06
CA ILE A 62 2.50 31.87 -13.55
C ILE A 62 4.03 31.84 -13.61
N GLU A 63 4.68 32.97 -13.89
CA GLU A 63 6.15 33.07 -13.92
C GLU A 63 6.77 32.87 -12.53
N GLU A 64 6.09 33.35 -11.47
CA GLU A 64 6.56 33.17 -10.10
C GLU A 64 6.37 31.72 -9.65
N ILE A 65 5.26 31.08 -10.06
CA ILE A 65 5.02 29.65 -9.83
C ILE A 65 6.07 28.79 -10.52
N GLN A 66 6.40 29.07 -11.78
CA GLN A 66 7.48 28.37 -12.50
C GLN A 66 8.82 28.48 -11.76
N LYS A 67 9.11 29.64 -11.18
CA LYS A 67 10.32 29.82 -10.38
C LYS A 67 10.30 28.93 -9.14
N VAL A 68 9.19 28.89 -8.41
CA VAL A 68 9.03 27.99 -7.26
C VAL A 68 9.21 26.53 -7.68
N ALA A 69 8.57 26.10 -8.78
CA ALA A 69 8.70 24.76 -9.32
C ALA A 69 10.16 24.38 -9.63
N SER A 70 10.94 25.31 -10.20
CA SER A 70 12.38 25.09 -10.49
C SER A 70 13.25 24.94 -9.24
N GLU A 71 12.80 25.46 -8.09
CA GLU A 71 13.52 25.44 -6.81
C GLU A 71 13.07 24.29 -5.88
N LEU A 72 12.04 23.53 -6.25
CA LEU A 72 11.55 22.41 -5.46
C LEU A 72 12.65 21.34 -5.30
N PRO A 73 12.89 20.85 -4.06
CA PRO A 73 13.86 19.79 -3.82
C PRO A 73 13.35 18.47 -4.39
N LEU A 74 14.23 17.78 -5.10
CA LEU A 74 14.00 16.38 -5.47
C LEU A 74 14.16 15.49 -4.23
N MET A 75 13.40 14.40 -4.20
CA MET A 75 13.59 13.34 -3.21
C MET A 75 15.02 12.79 -3.31
N PRO A 76 15.69 12.50 -2.18
CA PRO A 76 16.99 11.82 -2.21
C PRO A 76 16.91 10.57 -3.08
N GLY A 77 17.88 10.40 -3.98
CA GLY A 77 17.93 9.26 -4.90
C GLY A 77 17.03 9.36 -6.14
N ALA A 78 16.23 10.42 -6.33
CA ALA A 78 15.34 10.54 -7.49
C ALA A 78 16.09 10.49 -8.83
N GLU A 79 17.16 11.28 -8.97
CA GLU A 79 17.98 11.30 -10.18
C GLU A 79 18.62 9.94 -10.47
N ASP A 80 19.21 9.32 -9.45
CA ASP A 80 19.87 8.01 -9.57
C ASP A 80 18.85 6.92 -9.92
N THR A 81 17.66 6.97 -9.34
CA THR A 81 16.56 6.02 -9.59
C THR A 81 16.08 6.11 -11.03
N ILE A 82 15.73 7.31 -11.51
CA ILE A 82 15.24 7.48 -12.89
C ILE A 82 16.32 7.09 -13.90
N ASN A 83 17.58 7.47 -13.66
CA ASN A 83 18.67 7.07 -14.54
C ASN A 83 18.87 5.55 -14.54
N GLY A 84 18.85 4.91 -13.37
CA GLY A 84 19.00 3.46 -13.23
C GLY A 84 17.89 2.68 -13.94
N LEU A 85 16.63 3.12 -13.84
CA LEU A 85 15.52 2.51 -14.57
C LEU A 85 15.73 2.59 -16.10
N LYS A 86 16.13 3.77 -16.58
CA LYS A 86 16.37 3.99 -18.02
C LYS A 86 17.58 3.22 -18.54
N GLU A 87 18.62 3.04 -17.73
CA GLU A 87 19.77 2.20 -18.07
C GLU A 87 19.39 0.72 -18.23
N ASN A 88 18.27 0.29 -17.64
CA ASN A 88 17.68 -1.04 -17.80
C ASN A 88 16.55 -1.08 -18.84
N ASP A 89 16.45 -0.07 -19.72
CA ASP A 89 15.42 0.03 -20.78
C ASP A 89 13.97 -0.01 -20.24
N ILE A 90 13.74 0.50 -19.03
CA ILE A 90 12.42 0.62 -18.40
C ILE A 90 11.88 2.03 -18.61
N ASP A 91 10.67 2.14 -19.15
CA ASP A 91 9.99 3.42 -19.34
C ASP A 91 9.56 3.99 -17.98
N VAL A 92 9.61 5.32 -17.86
CA VAL A 92 9.20 6.03 -16.64
C VAL A 92 8.05 6.99 -16.95
N ALA A 93 6.98 6.89 -16.15
CA ALA A 93 5.88 7.85 -16.18
C ALA A 93 5.62 8.47 -14.80
N ILE A 94 5.08 9.69 -14.79
CA ILE A 94 4.55 10.34 -13.59
C ILE A 94 3.05 10.53 -13.75
N ILE A 95 2.27 10.09 -12.76
CA ILE A 95 0.83 10.34 -12.68
C ILE A 95 0.52 11.00 -11.34
N SER A 96 0.17 12.28 -11.36
CA SER A 96 0.03 13.05 -10.12
C SER A 96 -1.10 14.07 -10.14
N GLY A 97 -1.79 14.21 -9.01
CA GLY A 97 -2.80 15.25 -8.80
C GLY A 97 -2.25 16.67 -8.77
N SER A 98 -0.92 16.82 -8.85
CA SER A 98 -0.19 18.08 -8.97
C SER A 98 -0.43 18.78 -10.33
N PHE A 99 0.44 19.73 -10.69
CA PHE A 99 0.25 20.63 -11.83
C PHE A 99 1.31 20.47 -12.91
N ASP A 100 0.91 20.66 -14.16
CA ASP A 100 1.76 20.63 -15.36
C ASP A 100 3.00 21.52 -15.24
N VAL A 101 2.83 22.74 -14.74
CA VAL A 101 3.94 23.68 -14.51
C VAL A 101 5.04 23.13 -13.60
N VAL A 102 4.71 22.19 -12.72
CA VAL A 102 5.67 21.50 -11.84
C VAL A 102 6.21 20.26 -12.52
N ALA A 103 5.33 19.42 -13.07
CA ALA A 103 5.72 18.16 -13.70
C ALA A 103 6.59 18.35 -14.94
N ASP A 104 6.36 19.42 -15.73
CA ASP A 104 7.17 19.72 -16.91
C ASP A 104 8.63 20.06 -16.53
N GLU A 105 8.83 20.79 -15.43
CA GLU A 105 10.18 21.09 -14.91
C GLU A 105 10.90 19.81 -14.46
N ILE A 106 10.17 18.91 -13.80
CA ILE A 106 10.71 17.61 -13.36
C ILE A 106 11.00 16.71 -14.57
N LYS A 107 10.13 16.72 -15.57
CA LYS A 107 10.31 15.99 -16.83
C LYS A 107 11.58 16.44 -17.55
N GLU A 108 11.83 17.75 -17.64
CA GLU A 108 13.03 18.29 -18.27
C GLU A 108 14.30 17.96 -17.47
N LYS A 109 14.25 18.02 -16.14
CA LYS A 109 15.39 17.72 -15.26
C LYS A 109 15.79 16.24 -15.28
N LEU A 110 14.81 15.34 -15.18
CA LEU A 110 15.04 13.90 -14.99
C LEU A 110 14.94 13.10 -16.30
N GLY A 111 14.38 13.70 -17.35
CA GLY A 111 14.19 13.04 -18.65
C GLY A 111 13.15 11.92 -18.61
N VAL A 112 12.06 12.10 -17.87
CA VAL A 112 10.93 11.15 -17.78
C VAL A 112 10.18 11.07 -19.12
N ASP A 113 9.66 9.90 -19.47
CA ASP A 113 9.05 9.64 -20.79
C ASP A 113 7.64 10.26 -20.90
N ALA A 114 6.80 10.05 -19.88
CA ALA A 114 5.43 10.56 -19.82
C ALA A 114 5.10 11.25 -18.49
N VAL A 115 4.27 12.30 -18.55
CA VAL A 115 3.76 12.99 -17.35
C VAL A 115 2.28 13.29 -17.54
N TYR A 116 1.49 13.03 -16.49
CA TYR A 116 0.05 13.25 -16.47
C TYR A 116 -0.34 13.95 -15.18
N THR A 117 -0.82 15.18 -15.30
CA THR A 117 -1.17 16.04 -14.16
C THR A 117 -2.43 16.86 -14.43
N ASN A 118 -2.85 17.61 -13.43
CA ASN A 118 -3.79 18.70 -13.62
C ASN A 118 -3.07 19.92 -14.22
N SER A 119 -3.85 20.89 -14.68
CA SER A 119 -3.39 22.13 -15.30
C SER A 119 -4.12 23.31 -14.72
N PHE A 120 -3.38 24.36 -14.39
CA PHE A 120 -3.97 25.63 -14.03
C PHE A 120 -4.56 26.34 -15.25
N THR A 121 -5.68 27.03 -15.06
CA THR A 121 -6.18 27.97 -16.06
C THR A 121 -5.53 29.34 -15.85
N VAL A 122 -4.92 29.88 -16.91
CA VAL A 122 -4.13 31.12 -16.86
C VAL A 122 -4.70 32.16 -17.82
N GLU A 123 -4.94 33.37 -17.32
CA GLU A 123 -5.31 34.54 -18.12
C GLU A 123 -4.39 35.72 -17.78
N ASP A 124 -3.89 36.41 -18.81
CA ASP A 124 -2.96 37.55 -18.69
C ASP A 124 -1.73 37.27 -17.79
N GLY A 125 -1.22 36.02 -17.83
CA GLY A 125 -0.06 35.59 -17.06
C GLY A 125 -0.35 35.29 -15.58
N LYS A 126 -1.63 35.20 -15.20
CA LYS A 126 -2.05 34.94 -13.83
C LYS A 126 -3.06 33.79 -13.74
N LEU A 127 -3.08 33.09 -12.62
CA LEU A 127 -4.06 32.04 -12.38
C LEU A 127 -5.46 32.63 -12.26
N THR A 128 -6.45 31.98 -12.88
CA THR A 128 -7.88 32.33 -12.74
C THR A 128 -8.54 31.70 -11.51
N GLY A 129 -7.86 30.77 -10.85
CA GLY A 129 -8.43 29.94 -9.78
C GLY A 129 -9.14 28.67 -10.27
N GLU A 130 -9.18 28.43 -11.59
CA GLU A 130 -9.76 27.21 -12.16
C GLU A 130 -8.69 26.15 -12.45
N VAL A 131 -9.00 24.88 -12.16
CA VAL A 131 -8.16 23.71 -12.46
C VAL A 131 -8.86 22.79 -13.45
N THR A 132 -8.09 22.25 -14.39
CA THR A 132 -8.55 21.26 -15.38
C THR A 132 -7.58 20.08 -15.41
N GLY A 133 -7.98 18.96 -16.00
CA GLY A 133 -7.11 17.81 -16.15
C GLY A 133 -7.83 16.48 -15.92
N PRO A 134 -7.19 15.36 -16.29
CA PRO A 134 -7.78 14.04 -16.17
C PRO A 134 -8.00 13.65 -14.70
N LEU A 135 -7.16 14.12 -13.78
CA LEU A 135 -7.21 13.75 -12.36
C LEU A 135 -8.11 14.65 -11.51
N VAL A 136 -8.72 15.69 -12.08
CA VAL A 136 -9.74 16.49 -11.36
C VAL A 136 -10.99 15.65 -11.09
N SER A 137 -11.37 14.79 -12.04
CA SER A 137 -12.62 13.99 -11.97
C SER A 137 -12.41 12.50 -12.22
N GLY A 138 -11.22 12.10 -12.68
CA GLY A 138 -10.81 10.71 -12.86
C GLY A 138 -9.85 10.27 -11.76
N SER A 139 -9.41 9.01 -11.83
CA SER A 139 -8.43 8.44 -10.92
C SER A 139 -7.06 8.28 -11.60
N LYS A 140 -6.00 8.13 -10.80
CA LYS A 140 -4.67 7.78 -11.31
C LYS A 140 -4.69 6.45 -12.07
N LEU A 141 -5.52 5.51 -11.63
CA LEU A 141 -5.71 4.22 -12.30
C LEU A 141 -6.30 4.36 -13.70
N ASP A 142 -7.25 5.27 -13.92
CA ASP A 142 -7.83 5.49 -15.25
C ASP A 142 -6.77 5.99 -16.22
N VAL A 143 -5.93 6.95 -15.79
CA VAL A 143 -4.82 7.47 -16.58
C VAL A 143 -3.76 6.40 -16.84
N LEU A 144 -3.44 5.58 -15.84
CA LEU A 144 -2.51 4.46 -16.00
C LEU A 144 -3.01 3.48 -17.07
N LYS A 145 -4.30 3.10 -17.00
CA LYS A 145 -4.92 2.18 -17.96
C LYS A 145 -4.87 2.71 -19.38
N ASP A 146 -5.21 3.99 -19.57
CA ASP A 146 -5.14 4.63 -20.88
C ASP A 146 -3.69 4.62 -21.41
N HIS A 147 -2.70 4.94 -20.57
CA HIS A 147 -1.28 4.95 -20.95
C HIS A 147 -0.78 3.57 -21.36
N VAL A 148 -1.04 2.53 -20.56
CA VAL A 148 -0.54 1.17 -20.85
C VAL A 148 -1.26 0.54 -22.05
N GLU A 149 -2.53 0.88 -22.27
CA GLU A 149 -3.26 0.47 -23.48
C GLU A 149 -2.63 1.09 -24.75
N GLU A 150 -2.27 2.37 -24.69
CA GLU A 150 -1.59 3.06 -25.79
C GLU A 150 -0.17 2.53 -26.03
N ALA A 151 0.56 2.20 -24.96
CA ALA A 151 1.92 1.67 -25.02
C ALA A 151 1.97 0.16 -25.36
N GLY A 152 0.86 -0.56 -25.26
CA GLY A 152 0.82 -2.02 -25.43
C GLY A 152 1.50 -2.77 -24.29
N ILE A 153 1.48 -2.21 -23.08
CA ILE A 153 2.06 -2.76 -21.86
C ILE A 153 0.93 -3.41 -21.04
N ALA A 154 1.18 -4.58 -20.47
CA ALA A 154 0.24 -5.24 -19.58
C ALA A 154 0.38 -4.64 -18.16
N LEU A 155 -0.71 -4.55 -17.39
CA LEU A 155 -0.63 -3.98 -16.02
C LEU A 155 0.30 -4.79 -15.12
N GLU A 156 0.43 -6.09 -15.38
CA GLU A 156 1.33 -7.02 -14.70
C GLU A 156 2.82 -6.69 -14.93
N ASP A 157 3.16 -5.98 -16.02
CA ASP A 157 4.52 -5.53 -16.33
C ASP A 157 4.81 -4.11 -15.76
N VAL A 158 3.91 -3.58 -14.92
CA VAL A 158 4.01 -2.22 -14.35
C VAL A 158 4.36 -2.27 -12.88
N VAL A 159 5.28 -1.38 -12.47
CA VAL A 159 5.48 -1.03 -11.05
C VAL A 159 4.84 0.34 -10.77
N ALA A 160 4.08 0.46 -9.70
CA ALA A 160 3.48 1.72 -9.28
C ALA A 160 4.02 2.14 -7.91
N VAL A 161 4.50 3.39 -7.78
CA VAL A 161 5.12 3.93 -6.57
C VAL A 161 4.33 5.14 -6.08
N GLY A 162 3.88 5.12 -4.83
CA GLY A 162 3.09 6.20 -4.23
C GLY A 162 3.19 6.27 -2.70
N ASP A 163 2.73 7.37 -2.11
CA ASP A 163 2.76 7.61 -0.66
C ASP A 163 1.36 7.78 -0.04
N GLY A 164 0.37 8.16 -0.87
CA GLY A 164 -0.91 8.69 -0.45
C GLY A 164 -2.12 7.80 -0.79
N ALA A 165 -3.26 8.10 -0.14
CA ALA A 165 -4.50 7.37 -0.35
C ALA A 165 -5.05 7.50 -1.79
N ASN A 166 -4.70 8.57 -2.49
CA ASN A 166 -4.97 8.81 -3.92
C ASN A 166 -4.22 7.84 -4.84
N ASP A 167 -3.16 7.18 -4.35
CA ASP A 167 -2.37 6.23 -5.12
C ASP A 167 -2.85 4.79 -5.01
N ILE A 168 -3.63 4.47 -3.97
CA ILE A 168 -4.09 3.11 -3.64
C ILE A 168 -4.60 2.38 -4.88
N SER A 169 -5.53 2.99 -5.64
CA SER A 169 -6.10 2.34 -6.83
C SER A 169 -5.09 2.01 -7.92
N MET A 170 -4.04 2.83 -8.08
CA MET A 170 -2.95 2.63 -9.04
C MET A 170 -1.99 1.54 -8.54
N ILE A 171 -1.62 1.61 -7.25
CA ILE A 171 -0.74 0.66 -6.57
C ILE A 171 -1.35 -0.75 -6.58
N GLU A 172 -2.61 -0.90 -6.16
CA GLU A 172 -3.30 -2.20 -6.11
C GLU A 172 -3.49 -2.86 -7.48
N SER A 173 -3.47 -2.08 -8.56
CA SER A 173 -3.75 -2.60 -9.91
C SER A 173 -2.49 -2.89 -10.73
N ALA A 174 -1.33 -2.42 -10.29
CA ALA A 174 -0.06 -2.67 -10.94
C ALA A 174 0.43 -4.10 -10.63
N GLY A 175 1.35 -4.62 -11.44
CA GLY A 175 2.00 -5.91 -11.20
C GLY A 175 2.80 -5.93 -9.91
N CYS A 176 3.40 -4.81 -9.54
CA CYS A 176 3.98 -4.57 -8.23
C CYS A 176 3.68 -3.14 -7.75
N GLY A 177 3.02 -3.04 -6.60
CA GLY A 177 2.77 -1.79 -5.89
C GLY A 177 3.82 -1.53 -4.81
N ILE A 178 4.44 -0.35 -4.82
CA ILE A 178 5.44 0.08 -3.83
C ILE A 178 4.90 1.29 -3.06
N ALA A 179 4.77 1.11 -1.75
CA ALA A 179 4.50 2.19 -0.80
C ALA A 179 5.81 2.86 -0.38
N PHE A 180 6.06 4.09 -0.83
CA PHE A 180 7.27 4.85 -0.51
C PHE A 180 7.01 5.90 0.55
N ASN A 181 7.65 5.77 1.72
CA ASN A 181 7.49 6.61 2.90
C ASN A 181 6.00 6.96 3.17
N ALA A 182 5.15 5.96 2.98
CA ALA A 182 3.72 6.14 2.78
C ALA A 182 2.92 6.18 4.09
N LYS A 183 1.65 6.58 3.99
CA LYS A 183 0.67 6.43 5.09
C LYS A 183 0.31 4.95 5.29
N ASP A 184 -0.09 4.59 6.50
CA ASP A 184 -0.43 3.19 6.86
C ASP A 184 -1.46 2.57 5.91
N SER A 185 -2.46 3.34 5.47
CA SER A 185 -3.48 2.88 4.52
C SER A 185 -2.91 2.39 3.18
N VAL A 186 -1.78 2.93 2.75
CA VAL A 186 -1.10 2.55 1.50
C VAL A 186 -0.15 1.39 1.75
N LYS A 187 0.53 1.36 2.90
CA LYS A 187 1.39 0.26 3.31
C LYS A 187 0.64 -1.07 3.47
N GLU A 188 -0.62 -1.01 3.89
CA GLU A 188 -1.46 -2.20 4.08
C GLU A 188 -1.83 -2.92 2.78
N ILE A 189 -1.74 -2.23 1.63
CA ILE A 189 -2.18 -2.73 0.31
C ILE A 189 -1.04 -2.89 -0.69
N ALA A 190 0.10 -2.24 -0.48
CA ALA A 190 1.27 -2.36 -1.35
C ALA A 190 1.99 -3.71 -1.15
N ASP A 191 2.60 -4.20 -2.23
CA ASP A 191 3.41 -5.44 -2.22
C ASP A 191 4.74 -5.21 -1.51
N VAL A 192 5.32 -4.02 -1.68
CA VAL A 192 6.59 -3.61 -1.07
C VAL A 192 6.40 -2.30 -0.31
N VAL A 193 7.01 -2.21 0.87
CA VAL A 193 7.07 -0.99 1.68
C VAL A 193 8.51 -0.52 1.81
N VAL A 194 8.78 0.71 1.41
CA VAL A 194 10.06 1.39 1.57
C VAL A 194 9.87 2.58 2.51
N ASP A 195 10.30 2.43 3.77
CA ASP A 195 10.13 3.47 4.80
C ASP A 195 11.25 4.52 4.83
N GLU A 196 12.39 4.22 4.20
CA GLU A 196 13.51 5.15 4.12
C GLU A 196 13.23 6.22 3.06
N LYS A 197 13.43 7.50 3.39
CA LYS A 197 13.30 8.64 2.45
C LYS A 197 14.47 8.70 1.46
N ASP A 198 14.64 7.64 0.69
CA ASP A 198 15.65 7.51 -0.36
C ASP A 198 15.09 6.63 -1.49
N LEU A 199 14.83 7.24 -2.64
CA LEU A 199 14.27 6.55 -3.81
C LEU A 199 15.20 5.49 -4.39
N THR A 200 16.51 5.52 -4.09
CA THR A 200 17.42 4.45 -4.54
C THR A 200 17.01 3.08 -3.98
N LYS A 201 16.34 3.05 -2.83
CA LYS A 201 15.78 1.81 -2.26
C LYS A 201 14.62 1.25 -3.08
N VAL A 202 13.87 2.12 -3.74
CA VAL A 202 12.83 1.70 -4.70
C VAL A 202 13.48 1.11 -5.94
N LEU A 203 14.56 1.72 -6.45
CA LEU A 203 15.33 1.14 -7.55
C LEU A 203 15.87 -0.24 -7.18
N ASP A 204 16.49 -0.39 -6.01
CA ASP A 204 17.05 -1.67 -5.53
C ASP A 204 15.98 -2.77 -5.55
N GLU A 205 14.77 -2.47 -5.07
CA GLU A 205 13.66 -3.44 -5.08
C GLU A 205 13.21 -3.82 -6.50
N ILE A 206 13.06 -2.84 -7.38
CA ILE A 206 12.66 -3.07 -8.78
C ILE A 206 13.70 -3.95 -9.49
N LEU A 207 14.98 -3.67 -9.29
CA LEU A 207 16.05 -4.47 -9.89
C LEU A 207 16.13 -5.88 -9.32
N ASN A 208 15.89 -6.05 -8.01
CA ASN A 208 15.82 -7.38 -7.41
C ASN A 208 14.72 -8.24 -8.06
N GLN A 209 13.56 -7.65 -8.34
CA GLN A 209 12.46 -8.35 -9.01
C GLN A 209 12.82 -8.79 -10.45
N LEU A 210 13.57 -7.97 -11.19
CA LEU A 210 14.07 -8.36 -12.51
C LEU A 210 15.02 -9.56 -12.42
N THR A 211 15.89 -9.60 -11.41
CA THR A 211 16.85 -10.71 -11.24
C THR A 211 16.20 -12.02 -10.77
N THR A 212 15.11 -11.95 -10.01
CA THR A 212 14.34 -13.14 -9.62
C THR A 212 13.56 -13.73 -10.79
N ASP A 213 13.00 -12.89 -11.67
CA ASP A 213 12.33 -13.32 -12.90
C ASP A 213 13.32 -14.07 -13.83
N GLU A 214 14.55 -13.57 -13.97
CA GLU A 214 15.59 -14.20 -14.82
C GLU A 214 16.05 -15.57 -14.27
N ALA A 215 16.16 -15.74 -12.94
CA ALA A 215 16.52 -17.01 -12.32
C ALA A 215 15.39 -18.06 -12.41
N GLU A 216 14.13 -17.63 -12.35
CA GLU A 216 12.97 -18.51 -12.56
C GLU A 216 12.83 -18.91 -14.04
N GLU A 217 13.17 -18.05 -15.00
CA GLU A 217 13.18 -18.42 -16.42
C GLU A 217 14.35 -19.36 -16.77
N GLU A 218 15.56 -19.14 -16.25
CA GLU A 218 16.71 -20.06 -16.44
C GLU A 218 16.47 -21.44 -15.81
N THR A 219 15.84 -21.51 -14.63
CA THR A 219 15.54 -22.82 -13.98
C THR A 219 14.47 -23.61 -14.72
N VAL A 220 13.52 -22.97 -15.41
CA VAL A 220 12.51 -23.66 -16.24
C VAL A 220 13.11 -24.16 -17.57
N GLU A 221 14.11 -23.48 -18.12
CA GLU A 221 14.87 -23.97 -19.28
C GLU A 221 15.80 -25.14 -18.90
N ASP A 222 16.50 -25.07 -17.76
CA ASP A 222 17.33 -26.16 -17.24
C ASP A 222 16.49 -27.40 -16.86
N GLU A 223 15.31 -27.23 -16.24
CA GLU A 223 14.40 -28.35 -15.94
C GLU A 223 13.81 -28.99 -17.21
N GLN A 224 13.68 -28.25 -18.32
CA GLN A 224 13.23 -28.79 -19.61
C GLN A 224 14.35 -29.51 -20.38
N GLU A 225 15.61 -29.07 -20.25
CA GLU A 225 16.77 -29.80 -20.77
C GLU A 225 17.06 -31.06 -19.94
N GLU A 226 17.00 -30.99 -18.59
CA GLU A 226 17.14 -32.17 -17.72
C GLU A 226 16.01 -33.19 -17.92
N ALA A 227 14.78 -32.76 -18.20
CA ALA A 227 13.68 -33.67 -18.52
C ALA A 227 13.85 -34.38 -19.88
N GLN A 228 14.53 -33.74 -20.85
CA GLN A 228 14.87 -34.38 -22.13
C GLN A 228 16.07 -35.33 -22.00
N GLU A 229 17.08 -34.99 -21.20
CA GLU A 229 18.20 -35.90 -20.92
C GLU A 229 17.75 -37.08 -20.04
N ALA A 230 16.81 -36.89 -19.10
CA ALA A 230 16.23 -37.97 -18.30
C ALA A 230 15.35 -38.93 -19.12
N GLU A 231 14.64 -38.48 -20.16
CA GLU A 231 13.94 -39.39 -21.08
C GLU A 231 14.90 -40.21 -21.97
N GLU A 232 16.10 -39.70 -22.26
CA GLU A 232 17.14 -40.44 -23.00
C GLU A 232 17.93 -41.41 -22.10
N GLU A 233 18.19 -41.07 -20.83
CA GLU A 233 18.87 -41.95 -19.86
C GLU A 233 17.97 -43.07 -19.30
N VAL A 234 16.66 -42.85 -19.16
CA VAL A 234 15.71 -43.90 -18.73
C VAL A 234 15.54 -45.00 -19.80
N ALA A 235 15.90 -44.74 -21.07
CA ALA A 235 15.93 -45.74 -22.12
C ALA A 235 17.20 -46.62 -22.13
N GLU A 236 18.30 -46.18 -21.51
CA GLU A 236 19.56 -46.95 -21.39
C GLU A 236 19.74 -47.64 -20.02
N ALA A 237 18.94 -47.31 -19.00
CA ALA A 237 19.05 -47.85 -17.65
C ALA A 237 18.21 -49.12 -17.35
N GLU A 238 17.46 -49.70 -18.31
CA GLU A 238 16.75 -50.99 -18.13
C GLU A 238 17.64 -52.24 -18.30
N GLU A 239 18.96 -52.10 -18.41
CA GLU A 239 19.89 -53.23 -18.56
C GLU A 239 21.12 -53.18 -17.61
N ALA A 240 20.92 -52.98 -16.30
CA ALA A 240 21.91 -53.38 -15.29
C ALA A 240 21.27 -53.65 -13.92
N VAL A 241 21.71 -54.75 -13.29
CA VAL A 241 21.06 -55.49 -12.20
C VAL A 241 21.95 -55.45 -10.95
N GLU A 242 21.29 -55.32 -9.79
CA GLU A 242 21.63 -55.81 -8.43
C GLU A 242 22.90 -55.35 -7.68
N GLU A 243 22.74 -55.35 -6.34
CA GLU A 243 23.70 -55.20 -5.23
C GLU A 243 24.20 -53.74 -5.03
N ASP A 244 24.11 -53.09 -3.87
CA ASP A 244 24.11 -53.54 -2.48
C ASP A 244 23.38 -52.49 -1.62
N ALA A 245 22.75 -52.95 -0.54
CA ALA A 245 22.23 -52.12 0.53
C ALA A 245 23.21 -52.16 1.70
N GLU A 246 23.67 -51.02 2.20
CA GLU A 246 23.90 -50.75 3.63
C GLU A 246 24.41 -49.31 3.88
N GLU A 247 23.85 -48.71 4.93
CA GLU A 247 24.33 -47.57 5.74
C GLU A 247 24.31 -46.14 5.15
N GLU A 248 23.23 -45.40 5.46
CA GLU A 248 23.29 -43.94 5.65
C GLU A 248 22.99 -43.60 7.11
N GLU A 249 23.99 -43.05 7.79
CA GLU A 249 23.81 -42.25 9.01
C GLU A 249 23.43 -40.82 8.63
N ALA A 250 22.41 -40.28 9.29
CA ALA A 250 21.98 -38.89 9.20
C ALA A 250 22.93 -37.96 9.99
N PRO A 251 23.22 -36.74 9.52
CA PRO A 251 23.66 -35.65 10.39
C PRO A 251 22.44 -34.85 10.85
N GLU A 252 22.10 -34.97 12.14
CA GLU A 252 21.43 -33.91 12.88
C GLU A 252 22.49 -32.88 13.28
N ASP A 253 22.41 -31.65 12.77
CA ASP A 253 22.99 -30.47 13.42
C ASP A 253 21.91 -29.40 13.48
N ALA A 254 21.18 -29.41 14.60
CA ALA A 254 20.47 -28.24 15.10
C ALA A 254 21.43 -27.54 16.08
N GLU A 255 21.97 -26.38 15.69
CA GLU A 255 22.73 -25.52 16.58
C GLU A 255 21.83 -25.04 17.74
N GLU A 256 21.92 -25.72 18.88
CA GLU A 256 21.61 -25.13 20.18
C GLU A 256 22.69 -24.08 20.49
N VAL A 257 22.29 -22.81 20.44
CA VAL A 257 23.08 -21.71 20.99
C VAL A 257 23.07 -21.86 22.52
N GLU A 258 24.04 -22.61 23.06
CA GLU A 258 24.44 -22.48 24.46
C GLU A 258 25.07 -21.10 24.64
N GLU A 259 24.30 -20.15 25.19
CA GLU A 259 24.87 -18.92 25.75
C GLU A 259 25.80 -19.32 26.90
N ALA A 260 27.10 -19.25 26.62
CA ALA A 260 28.17 -19.47 27.57
C ALA A 260 27.95 -18.67 28.86
N GLU A 261 27.94 -19.37 29.98
CA GLU A 261 28.23 -18.79 31.28
C GLU A 261 29.67 -18.26 31.26
N GLU A 262 29.86 -16.99 30.87
CA GLU A 262 31.08 -16.26 31.19
C GLU A 262 31.11 -16.09 32.72
N GLU A 263 31.92 -16.91 33.39
CA GLU A 263 32.40 -16.60 34.72
C GLU A 263 33.06 -15.21 34.67
N PRO A 264 32.63 -14.23 35.51
CA PRO A 264 33.26 -12.94 35.51
C PRO A 264 34.70 -13.11 35.99
N ALA A 265 35.64 -12.55 35.23
CA ALA A 265 37.03 -12.40 35.62
C ALA A 265 37.10 -11.83 37.05
N GLU A 266 37.88 -12.46 37.92
CA GLU A 266 38.20 -11.98 39.27
C GLU A 266 38.86 -10.58 39.19
N GLU A 267 38.05 -9.52 39.14
CA GLU A 267 38.51 -8.20 39.56
C GLU A 267 38.69 -8.25 41.08
N GLU A 268 39.94 -8.25 41.55
CA GLU A 268 40.27 -8.13 42.97
C GLU A 268 39.50 -6.95 43.58
N ALA A 269 38.48 -7.25 44.38
CA ALA A 269 37.76 -6.26 45.15
C ALA A 269 38.74 -5.36 45.93
N PRO A 270 38.52 -4.04 45.99
CA PRO A 270 39.42 -3.13 46.69
C PRO A 270 39.50 -3.56 48.16
N LYS A 271 40.68 -4.05 48.58
CA LYS A 271 40.99 -4.44 49.96
C LYS A 271 40.80 -3.22 50.86
N LYS A 272 39.57 -3.02 51.35
CA LYS A 272 39.27 -2.07 52.44
C LYS A 272 40.14 -2.47 53.62
N GLU A 273 40.99 -1.57 54.11
CA GLU A 273 41.80 -1.80 55.31
C GLU A 273 40.88 -2.14 56.49
N PHE A 274 40.69 -3.43 56.76
CA PHE A 274 39.86 -3.92 57.86
C PHE A 274 40.69 -3.89 59.14
N VAL A 275 40.39 -2.93 60.02
CA VAL A 275 41.09 -2.78 61.31
C VAL A 275 40.45 -3.70 62.35
N LEU A 276 41.20 -4.70 62.80
CA LEU A 276 40.81 -5.62 63.88
C LEU A 276 40.81 -4.92 65.23
N ALA A 277 39.84 -5.25 66.09
CA ALA A 277 39.79 -4.74 67.46
C ALA A 277 40.96 -5.28 68.32
N ASP A 278 41.48 -4.45 69.23
CA ASP A 278 42.63 -4.76 70.09
C ASP A 278 42.37 -5.84 71.16
N THR A 279 41.13 -6.35 71.27
CA THR A 279 40.72 -7.33 72.29
C THR A 279 39.98 -8.52 71.67
N MET A 280 40.19 -9.73 72.21
CA MET A 280 39.51 -10.95 71.75
C MET A 280 37.98 -10.87 71.80
N GLU A 281 37.43 -10.12 72.77
CA GLU A 281 36.00 -9.89 72.89
C GLU A 281 35.49 -8.91 71.81
N GLY A 282 36.28 -7.88 71.48
CA GLY A 282 36.01 -6.98 70.36
C GLY A 282 36.05 -7.68 69.00
N VAL A 283 36.99 -8.60 68.79
CA VAL A 283 37.08 -9.39 67.55
C VAL A 283 35.88 -10.34 67.38
N ARG A 284 35.42 -10.98 68.46
CA ARG A 284 34.19 -11.80 68.42
C ARG A 284 32.97 -10.97 68.09
N LYS A 285 32.84 -9.77 68.66
CA LYS A 285 31.74 -8.86 68.36
C LYS A 285 31.77 -8.38 66.90
N GLN A 286 32.94 -8.03 66.37
CA GLN A 286 33.12 -7.68 64.95
C GLN A 286 32.75 -8.85 64.03
N LYS A 287 33.06 -10.09 64.43
CA LYS A 287 32.67 -11.30 63.72
C LYS A 287 31.14 -11.47 63.71
N ASP A 288 30.50 -11.40 64.87
CA ASP A 288 29.04 -11.57 64.99
C ASP A 288 28.28 -10.46 64.24
N GLU A 289 28.80 -9.22 64.24
CA GLU A 289 28.27 -8.09 63.46
C GLU A 289 28.39 -8.35 61.94
N LYS A 290 29.52 -8.91 61.48
CA LYS A 290 29.72 -9.26 60.07
C LYS A 290 28.91 -10.47 59.63
N GLU A 291 28.79 -11.51 60.45
CA GLU A 291 27.89 -12.66 60.17
C GLU A 291 26.42 -12.20 60.09
N ALA A 292 26.01 -11.24 60.92
CA ALA A 292 24.67 -10.66 60.84
C ALA A 292 24.46 -9.77 59.59
N GLU A 293 25.49 -9.06 59.12
CA GLU A 293 25.45 -8.32 57.84
C GLU A 293 25.34 -9.29 56.65
N ILE A 294 26.17 -10.34 56.62
CA ILE A 294 26.15 -11.39 55.58
C ILE A 294 24.78 -12.08 55.51
N SER A 295 24.18 -12.40 56.65
CA SER A 295 22.84 -13.00 56.70
C SER A 295 21.78 -12.09 56.09
N LYS A 296 21.85 -10.77 56.30
CA LYS A 296 20.89 -9.82 55.72
C LYS A 296 21.05 -9.70 54.20
N VAL A 297 22.30 -9.64 53.72
CA VAL A 297 22.59 -9.60 52.27
C VAL A 297 22.11 -10.89 51.59
N ALA A 298 22.27 -12.03 52.25
CA ALA A 298 21.74 -13.31 51.77
C ALA A 298 20.20 -13.33 51.69
N ASP A 299 19.51 -12.84 52.72
CA ASP A 299 18.04 -12.73 52.73
C ASP A 299 17.54 -11.78 51.62
N GLU A 300 18.17 -10.61 51.46
CA GLU A 300 17.86 -9.64 50.39
C GLU A 300 18.09 -10.25 48.99
N ARG A 301 19.18 -10.99 48.79
CA ARG A 301 19.46 -11.71 47.53
C ARG A 301 18.39 -12.76 47.24
N GLU A 302 17.93 -13.51 48.24
CA GLU A 302 16.88 -14.51 48.07
C GLU A 302 15.54 -13.87 47.69
N GLU A 303 15.20 -12.71 48.27
CA GLU A 303 14.02 -11.94 47.89
C GLU A 303 14.08 -11.48 46.42
N PHE A 304 15.21 -10.91 45.97
CA PHE A 304 15.36 -10.50 44.57
C PHE A 304 15.27 -11.68 43.60
N ASN A 305 15.87 -12.83 43.94
CA ASN A 305 15.76 -14.05 43.15
C ASN A 305 14.32 -14.58 43.08
N LYS A 306 13.55 -14.46 44.16
CA LYS A 306 12.13 -14.82 44.18
C LYS A 306 11.32 -13.93 43.24
N ILE A 307 11.53 -12.61 43.30
CA ILE A 307 10.88 -11.64 42.41
C ILE A 307 11.22 -11.96 40.95
N ALA A 308 12.48 -12.25 40.63
CA ALA A 308 12.90 -12.63 39.28
C ALA A 308 12.17 -13.90 38.79
N ARG A 309 12.04 -14.94 39.63
CA ARG A 309 11.30 -16.16 39.27
C ARG A 309 9.82 -15.91 39.02
N GLU A 310 9.19 -15.03 39.82
CA GLU A 310 7.78 -14.65 39.64
C GLU A 310 7.57 -13.86 38.34
N GLN A 311 8.43 -12.88 38.05
CA GLN A 311 8.36 -12.09 36.81
C GLN A 311 8.62 -12.94 35.57
N ARG A 312 9.53 -13.92 35.64
CA ARG A 312 9.76 -14.88 34.54
C ARG A 312 8.50 -15.68 34.22
N LYS A 313 7.81 -16.21 35.24
CA LYS A 313 6.56 -16.96 35.04
C LYS A 313 5.48 -16.08 34.39
N ILE A 314 5.31 -14.86 34.88
CA ILE A 314 4.34 -13.90 34.32
C ILE A 314 4.66 -13.61 32.85
N ARG A 315 5.94 -13.35 32.52
CA ARG A 315 6.39 -13.13 31.14
C ARG A 315 6.09 -14.34 30.25
N ASP A 316 6.42 -15.55 30.70
CA ASP A 316 6.25 -16.77 29.91
C ASP A 316 4.74 -17.05 29.66
N GLU A 317 3.88 -16.79 30.65
CA GLU A 317 2.41 -16.87 30.51
C GLU A 317 1.85 -15.82 29.54
N LEU A 318 2.33 -14.56 29.62
CA LEU A 318 1.94 -13.49 28.71
C LEU A 318 2.37 -13.79 27.27
N ASN A 319 3.58 -14.32 27.07
CA ASN A 319 4.07 -14.71 25.75
C ASN A 319 3.29 -15.88 25.15
N ALA A 320 2.85 -16.84 25.97
CA ALA A 320 1.97 -17.92 25.52
C ALA A 320 0.60 -17.38 25.06
N SER A 321 0.01 -16.48 25.84
CA SER A 321 -1.24 -15.78 25.49
C SER A 321 -1.07 -14.92 24.23
N LEU A 322 0.07 -14.25 24.07
CA LEU A 322 0.40 -13.46 22.89
C LEU A 322 0.36 -14.33 21.62
N LYS A 323 1.02 -15.50 21.65
CA LYS A 323 1.03 -16.44 20.53
C LYS A 323 -0.37 -16.94 20.17
N GLU A 324 -1.21 -17.22 21.17
CA GLU A 324 -2.59 -17.65 20.95
C GLU A 324 -3.45 -16.55 20.29
N ASN A 325 -3.35 -15.31 20.77
CA ASN A 325 -4.09 -14.18 20.20
C ASN A 325 -3.61 -13.82 18.79
N LEU A 326 -2.30 -13.90 18.54
CA LEU A 326 -1.71 -13.68 17.22
C LEU A 326 -2.20 -14.74 16.22
N ASN A 327 -2.21 -16.02 16.60
CA ASN A 327 -2.75 -17.08 15.75
C ASN A 327 -4.21 -16.84 15.38
N LYS A 328 -5.05 -16.43 16.34
CA LYS A 328 -6.46 -16.08 16.07
C LYS A 328 -6.58 -14.87 15.14
N ALA A 329 -5.73 -13.85 15.30
CA ALA A 329 -5.71 -12.70 14.41
C ALA A 329 -5.36 -13.13 12.96
N ILE A 330 -4.40 -14.03 12.80
CA ILE A 330 -4.02 -14.60 11.50
C ILE A 330 -5.17 -15.43 10.90
N GLU A 331 -5.89 -16.21 11.71
CA GLU A 331 -7.07 -16.96 11.25
C GLU A 331 -8.14 -16.01 10.66
N TYR A 332 -8.49 -14.93 11.36
CA TYR A 332 -9.44 -13.94 10.85
C TYR A 332 -8.93 -13.18 9.62
N ARG A 333 -7.61 -12.93 9.53
CA ARG A 333 -7.00 -12.36 8.34
C ARG A 333 -7.17 -13.28 7.13
N ASN A 334 -6.92 -14.58 7.31
CA ASN A 334 -7.07 -15.57 6.25
C ASN A 334 -8.54 -15.73 5.84
N GLU A 335 -9.46 -15.74 6.81
CA GLU A 335 -10.91 -15.75 6.55
C GLU A 335 -11.35 -14.52 5.75
N ARG A 336 -10.90 -13.32 6.14
CA ARG A 336 -11.15 -12.08 5.39
C ARG A 336 -10.62 -12.17 3.96
N ASN A 337 -9.40 -12.68 3.76
CA ASN A 337 -8.79 -12.78 2.45
C ASN A 337 -9.58 -13.75 1.54
N GLU A 338 -10.04 -14.88 2.07
CA GLU A 338 -10.89 -15.82 1.34
C GLU A 338 -12.24 -15.18 0.95
N ILE A 339 -12.86 -14.41 1.87
CA ILE A 339 -14.10 -13.69 1.58
C ILE A 339 -13.87 -12.64 0.50
N ASN A 340 -12.77 -11.88 0.56
CA ASN A 340 -12.43 -10.87 -0.45
C ASN A 340 -12.25 -11.49 -1.84
N LYS A 341 -11.63 -12.68 -1.92
CA LYS A 341 -11.54 -13.43 -3.17
C LYS A 341 -12.92 -13.75 -3.75
N GLN A 342 -13.86 -14.19 -2.90
CA GLN A 342 -15.25 -14.45 -3.32
C GLN A 342 -15.98 -13.16 -3.74
N VAL A 343 -15.70 -12.02 -3.09
CA VAL A 343 -16.22 -10.70 -3.49
C VAL A 343 -15.74 -10.35 -4.89
N GLU A 344 -14.46 -10.55 -5.20
CA GLU A 344 -13.89 -10.25 -6.52
C GLU A 344 -14.46 -11.16 -7.61
N GLU A 345 -14.62 -12.45 -7.33
CA GLU A 345 -15.29 -13.38 -8.26
C GLU A 345 -16.73 -12.95 -8.56
N ALA A 346 -17.50 -12.56 -7.54
CA ALA A 346 -18.86 -12.06 -7.71
C ALA A 346 -18.91 -10.71 -8.46
N LYS A 347 -17.98 -9.78 -8.17
CA LYS A 347 -17.84 -8.52 -8.92
C LYS A 347 -17.53 -8.78 -10.40
N LYS A 348 -16.64 -9.72 -10.70
CA LYS A 348 -16.29 -10.11 -12.07
C LYS A 348 -17.51 -10.65 -12.81
N ALA A 349 -18.22 -11.62 -12.22
CA ALA A 349 -19.45 -12.18 -12.79
C ALA A 349 -20.52 -11.10 -13.05
N ARG A 350 -20.72 -10.18 -12.10
CA ARG A 350 -21.62 -9.03 -12.23
C ARG A 350 -21.19 -8.09 -13.36
N ASN A 351 -19.91 -7.77 -13.45
CA ASN A 351 -19.38 -6.87 -14.49
C ASN A 351 -19.48 -7.49 -15.88
N GLU A 352 -19.23 -8.79 -16.02
CA GLU A 352 -19.44 -9.54 -17.27
C GLU A 352 -20.92 -9.55 -17.70
N ALA A 353 -21.84 -9.76 -16.76
CA ALA A 353 -23.28 -9.68 -17.03
C ALA A 353 -23.66 -8.27 -17.52
N ASN A 354 -23.18 -7.22 -16.85
CA ASN A 354 -23.43 -5.83 -17.26
C ASN A 354 -22.80 -5.47 -18.61
N ALA A 355 -21.61 -5.99 -18.92
CA ALA A 355 -20.99 -5.80 -20.22
C ALA A 355 -21.82 -6.44 -21.34
N LYS A 356 -22.33 -7.67 -21.12
CA LYS A 356 -23.24 -8.35 -22.06
C LYS A 356 -24.55 -7.57 -22.24
N ILE A 357 -25.14 -7.05 -21.16
CA ILE A 357 -26.32 -6.17 -21.22
C ILE A 357 -26.02 -4.94 -22.08
N LYS A 358 -24.90 -4.25 -21.83
CA LYS A 358 -24.49 -3.05 -22.58
C LYS A 358 -24.30 -3.34 -24.07
N ASN A 359 -23.72 -4.48 -24.42
CA ASN A 359 -23.55 -4.92 -25.82
C ASN A 359 -24.89 -5.24 -26.49
N LEU A 360 -25.82 -5.91 -25.79
CA LEU A 360 -27.18 -6.15 -26.29
C LEU A 360 -27.95 -4.84 -26.49
N GLU A 361 -27.80 -3.87 -25.59
CA GLU A 361 -28.38 -2.52 -25.75
C GLU A 361 -27.76 -1.72 -26.90
N TRP A 362 -26.47 -1.93 -27.18
CA TRP A 362 -25.76 -1.30 -28.29
C TRP A 362 -26.21 -1.88 -29.64
N ASN A 363 -26.34 -3.20 -29.73
CA ASN A 363 -26.73 -3.92 -30.95
C ASN A 363 -28.22 -3.80 -31.29
N SER A 364 -29.09 -3.58 -30.29
CA SER A 364 -30.55 -3.44 -30.50
C SER A 364 -30.99 -2.06 -31.01
N GLY A 365 -30.05 -1.15 -31.32
CA GLY A 365 -30.39 0.19 -31.82
C GLY A 365 -31.04 1.13 -30.79
N LYS A 366 -31.12 0.69 -29.53
CA LYS A 366 -31.73 1.41 -28.39
C LYS A 366 -31.08 2.78 -28.16
N ARG A 367 -29.75 2.88 -28.35
CA ARG A 367 -29.00 4.14 -28.24
C ARG A 367 -29.37 5.15 -29.33
N ASN A 368 -29.59 4.69 -30.56
CA ASN A 368 -30.02 5.54 -31.68
C ASN A 368 -31.47 6.02 -31.48
N LYS A 369 -32.33 5.15 -30.95
CA LYS A 369 -33.70 5.50 -30.55
C LYS A 369 -33.71 6.62 -29.49
N ILE A 370 -32.91 6.50 -28.42
CA ILE A 370 -32.79 7.53 -27.37
C ILE A 370 -32.24 8.85 -27.93
N LYS A 371 -31.25 8.82 -28.83
CA LYS A 371 -30.73 10.03 -29.49
C LYS A 371 -31.81 10.74 -30.30
N ILE A 372 -32.55 9.99 -31.12
CA ILE A 372 -33.64 10.54 -31.95
C ILE A 372 -34.75 11.11 -31.07
N GLU A 373 -35.14 10.45 -29.98
CA GLU A 373 -36.12 10.97 -29.01
C GLU A 373 -35.67 12.28 -28.35
N ASN A 374 -34.40 12.38 -27.98
CA ASN A 374 -33.84 13.59 -27.39
C ASN A 374 -33.76 14.75 -28.38
N GLU A 375 -33.46 14.48 -29.65
CA GLU A 375 -33.49 15.49 -30.72
C GLU A 375 -34.91 15.97 -31.01
N ILE A 376 -35.90 15.06 -31.05
CA ILE A 376 -37.31 15.42 -31.19
C ILE A 376 -37.73 16.33 -30.02
N LYS A 377 -37.40 15.96 -28.77
CA LYS A 377 -37.68 16.80 -27.59
C LYS A 377 -37.03 18.18 -27.66
N LYS A 378 -35.79 18.27 -28.17
CA LYS A 378 -35.12 19.57 -28.35
C LYS A 378 -35.84 20.42 -29.39
N ILE A 379 -36.24 19.84 -30.52
CA ILE A 379 -36.96 20.56 -31.58
C ILE A 379 -38.34 21.00 -31.09
N ASP A 380 -39.10 20.11 -30.45
CA ASP A 380 -40.41 20.41 -29.88
C ASP A 380 -40.31 21.54 -28.83
N LYS A 381 -39.32 21.48 -27.93
CA LYS A 381 -39.07 22.55 -26.95
C LYS A 381 -38.70 23.88 -27.60
N ILE A 382 -37.95 23.87 -28.70
CA ILE A 382 -37.60 25.09 -29.46
C ILE A 382 -38.85 25.71 -30.09
N ILE A 383 -39.75 24.88 -30.65
CA ILE A 383 -41.02 25.33 -31.22
C ILE A 383 -41.94 25.92 -30.13
N GLU A 384 -42.02 25.28 -28.96
CA GLU A 384 -42.88 25.73 -27.85
C GLU A 384 -42.40 27.02 -27.18
N THR A 385 -41.08 27.22 -27.07
CA THR A 385 -40.51 28.30 -26.22
C THR A 385 -40.08 29.54 -26.99
N ARG A 386 -39.90 29.47 -28.32
CA ARG A 386 -39.36 30.59 -29.12
C ARG A 386 -40.39 31.11 -30.13
N VAL A 387 -40.47 32.43 -30.25
CA VAL A 387 -41.23 33.09 -31.33
C VAL A 387 -40.39 32.99 -32.62
N LEU A 388 -40.82 32.14 -33.53
CA LEU A 388 -40.11 31.83 -34.79
C LEU A 388 -40.84 32.44 -35.99
N ASP A 389 -40.12 32.62 -37.10
CA ASP A 389 -40.77 32.92 -38.38
C ASP A 389 -41.47 31.68 -38.95
N ILE A 390 -42.55 31.88 -39.69
CA ILE A 390 -43.40 30.80 -40.23
C ILE A 390 -42.60 29.80 -41.09
N LYS A 391 -41.56 30.23 -41.81
CA LYS A 391 -40.73 29.31 -42.61
C LYS A 391 -39.82 28.47 -41.71
N LYS A 392 -39.22 29.06 -40.68
CA LYS A 392 -38.36 28.35 -39.72
C LYS A 392 -39.14 27.37 -38.85
N GLU A 393 -40.33 27.75 -38.42
CA GLU A 393 -41.24 26.87 -37.67
C GLU A 393 -41.66 25.66 -38.52
N ASN A 394 -42.10 25.88 -39.76
CA ASN A 394 -42.43 24.80 -40.69
C ASN A 394 -41.24 23.87 -41.00
N GLN A 395 -40.02 24.41 -41.06
CA GLN A 395 -38.81 23.61 -41.26
C GLN A 395 -38.53 22.71 -40.04
N LEU A 396 -38.66 23.25 -38.83
CA LEU A 396 -38.47 22.49 -37.59
C LEU A 396 -39.53 21.39 -37.42
N VAL A 397 -40.79 21.70 -37.71
CA VAL A 397 -41.89 20.71 -37.70
C VAL A 397 -41.64 19.59 -38.71
N LYS A 398 -41.13 19.92 -39.91
CA LYS A 398 -40.78 18.91 -40.91
C LYS A 398 -39.64 18.01 -40.44
N ASN A 399 -38.58 18.59 -39.88
CA ASN A 399 -37.44 17.84 -39.35
C ASN A 399 -37.87 16.92 -38.18
N ALA A 400 -38.73 17.41 -37.27
CA ALA A 400 -39.27 16.59 -36.19
C ALA A 400 -40.12 15.42 -36.71
N ASN A 401 -40.93 15.64 -37.75
CA ASN A 401 -41.72 14.57 -38.36
C ASN A 401 -40.86 13.54 -39.10
N ASP A 402 -39.79 13.96 -39.77
CA ASP A 402 -38.85 13.05 -40.42
C ASP A 402 -38.10 12.20 -39.38
N LEU A 403 -37.67 12.79 -38.26
CA LEU A 403 -37.08 12.07 -37.12
C LEU A 403 -38.07 11.11 -36.45
N ARG A 404 -39.33 11.51 -36.27
CA ARG A 404 -40.39 10.61 -35.75
C ARG A 404 -40.65 9.42 -36.66
N LYS A 405 -40.49 9.60 -37.98
CA LYS A 405 -40.62 8.52 -38.96
C LYS A 405 -39.45 7.54 -38.88
N GLN A 406 -38.22 8.05 -38.72
CA GLN A 406 -37.04 7.22 -38.45
C GLN A 406 -37.16 6.45 -37.13
N LEU A 407 -37.75 7.05 -36.09
CA LEU A 407 -38.02 6.37 -34.82
C LEU A 407 -38.97 5.16 -34.96
N MET A 408 -40.01 5.29 -35.80
CA MET A 408 -40.97 4.20 -36.06
C MET A 408 -40.37 3.02 -36.83
N GLU A 409 -39.29 3.24 -37.58
CA GLU A 409 -38.62 2.19 -38.36
C GLU A 409 -37.62 1.37 -37.51
N ILE A 410 -37.24 1.85 -36.32
CA ILE A 410 -36.37 1.12 -35.38
C ILE A 410 -37.23 0.12 -34.59
N HIS A 411 -37.16 -1.15 -34.96
CA HIS A 411 -37.74 -2.25 -34.19
C HIS A 411 -36.73 -2.78 -33.17
N GLU A 412 -37.13 -2.84 -31.89
CA GLU A 412 -36.39 -3.58 -30.86
C GLU A 412 -36.61 -5.08 -31.08
N ASP A 413 -35.52 -5.86 -31.06
CA ASP A 413 -35.59 -7.32 -31.16
C ASP A 413 -36.11 -7.90 -29.84
N GLU A 414 -37.31 -8.50 -29.85
CA GLU A 414 -37.91 -9.10 -28.64
C GLU A 414 -37.02 -10.18 -28.02
N ALA A 415 -36.19 -10.86 -28.82
CA ALA A 415 -35.24 -11.86 -28.32
C ALA A 415 -34.11 -11.21 -27.49
N ALA A 416 -33.54 -10.10 -27.97
CA ALA A 416 -32.50 -9.35 -27.25
C ALA A 416 -33.02 -8.75 -25.93
N LYS A 417 -34.32 -8.45 -25.86
CA LYS A 417 -34.95 -7.95 -24.64
C LYS A 417 -35.10 -9.05 -23.58
N GLY A 418 -35.48 -10.27 -23.98
CA GLY A 418 -35.56 -11.41 -23.08
C GLY A 418 -34.18 -11.79 -22.51
N GLU A 419 -33.16 -11.82 -23.35
CA GLU A 419 -31.77 -12.11 -22.94
C GLU A 419 -31.21 -11.04 -21.99
N ALA A 420 -31.53 -9.76 -22.23
CA ALA A 420 -31.14 -8.67 -21.33
C ALA A 420 -31.84 -8.74 -19.96
N GLU A 421 -33.11 -9.18 -19.90
CA GLU A 421 -33.82 -9.37 -18.63
C GLU A 421 -33.26 -10.53 -17.81
N GLU A 422 -32.83 -11.62 -18.44
CA GLU A 422 -32.16 -12.74 -17.76
C GLU A 422 -30.79 -12.33 -17.21
N LEU A 423 -29.97 -11.64 -18.02
CA LEU A 423 -28.67 -11.13 -17.57
C LEU A 423 -28.80 -10.12 -16.43
N LYS A 424 -29.88 -9.33 -16.43
CA LYS A 424 -30.13 -8.37 -15.35
C LYS A 424 -30.43 -9.07 -14.02
N LYS A 425 -31.17 -10.17 -14.02
CA LYS A 425 -31.38 -10.99 -12.81
C LYS A 425 -30.07 -11.56 -12.29
N VAL A 426 -29.23 -12.09 -13.18
CA VAL A 426 -27.90 -12.58 -12.80
C VAL A 426 -27.05 -11.46 -12.20
N SER A 427 -27.07 -10.26 -12.77
CA SER A 427 -26.36 -9.11 -12.20
C SER A 427 -26.92 -8.68 -10.83
N GLU A 428 -28.23 -8.77 -10.62
CA GLU A 428 -28.86 -8.43 -9.33
C GLU A 428 -28.49 -9.46 -8.25
N GLU A 429 -28.51 -10.75 -8.58
CA GLU A 429 -28.09 -11.84 -7.67
C GLU A 429 -26.62 -11.75 -7.28
N GLU A 430 -25.72 -11.50 -8.24
CA GLU A 430 -24.29 -11.32 -7.95
C GLU A 430 -24.03 -10.03 -7.16
N HIS A 431 -24.83 -8.98 -7.37
CA HIS A 431 -24.73 -7.76 -6.57
C HIS A 431 -25.12 -7.98 -5.11
N GLU A 432 -26.18 -8.76 -4.85
CA GLU A 432 -26.61 -9.12 -3.49
C GLU A 432 -25.54 -9.94 -2.77
N LYS A 433 -24.91 -10.90 -3.46
CA LYS A 433 -23.75 -11.65 -2.92
C LYS A 433 -22.58 -10.76 -2.55
N VAL A 434 -22.25 -9.76 -3.38
CA VAL A 434 -21.17 -8.80 -3.08
C VAL A 434 -21.48 -8.03 -1.79
N ILE A 435 -22.73 -7.66 -1.54
CA ILE A 435 -23.12 -6.95 -0.32
C ILE A 435 -22.95 -7.87 0.89
N GLU A 436 -23.49 -9.09 0.83
CA GLU A 436 -23.41 -10.05 1.95
C GLU A 436 -21.97 -10.44 2.28
N LEU A 437 -21.14 -10.67 1.26
CA LEU A 437 -19.72 -11.02 1.45
C LEU A 437 -18.92 -9.82 1.97
N SER A 438 -19.20 -8.61 1.49
CA SER A 438 -18.56 -7.39 2.03
C SER A 438 -18.85 -7.20 3.52
N GLU A 439 -20.09 -7.42 3.97
CA GLU A 439 -20.44 -7.35 5.39
C GLU A 439 -19.70 -8.40 6.22
N LYS A 440 -19.55 -9.63 5.71
CA LYS A 440 -18.78 -10.70 6.37
C LYS A 440 -17.29 -10.39 6.43
N ALA A 441 -16.71 -9.84 5.36
CA ALA A 441 -15.31 -9.41 5.33
C ALA A 441 -15.04 -8.33 6.38
N GLN A 442 -15.96 -7.36 6.49
CA GLN A 442 -15.87 -6.32 7.50
C GLN A 442 -15.96 -6.88 8.93
N ALA A 443 -16.86 -7.83 9.20
CA ALA A 443 -16.96 -8.48 10.50
C ALA A 443 -15.68 -9.26 10.87
N ALA A 444 -15.09 -10.00 9.91
CA ALA A 444 -13.82 -10.69 10.12
C ALA A 444 -12.67 -9.71 10.39
N HIS A 445 -12.64 -8.59 9.68
CA HIS A 445 -11.66 -7.52 9.90
C HIS A 445 -11.80 -6.86 11.29
N GLU A 446 -13.02 -6.60 11.76
CA GLU A 446 -13.25 -6.05 13.10
C GLU A 446 -12.76 -7.00 14.21
N GLU A 447 -13.04 -8.31 14.11
CA GLU A 447 -12.52 -9.28 15.07
C GLU A 447 -10.99 -9.41 14.98
N MET A 448 -10.41 -9.38 13.78
CA MET A 448 -8.95 -9.34 13.57
C MET A 448 -8.31 -8.16 14.34
N LEU A 449 -8.82 -6.94 14.17
CA LEU A 449 -8.31 -5.74 14.85
C LEU A 449 -8.40 -5.86 16.38
N LYS A 450 -9.45 -6.47 16.90
CA LYS A 450 -9.64 -6.69 18.33
C LYS A 450 -8.61 -7.66 18.91
N TYR A 451 -8.18 -8.68 18.18
CA TYR A 451 -7.09 -9.56 18.61
C TYR A 451 -5.72 -8.89 18.48
N PHE A 452 -5.48 -8.06 17.46
CA PHE A 452 -4.25 -7.28 17.38
C PHE A 452 -4.09 -6.30 18.54
N ARG A 453 -5.13 -5.52 18.87
CA ARG A 453 -5.10 -4.62 20.03
C ARG A 453 -4.79 -5.34 21.34
N LYS A 454 -5.41 -6.51 21.56
CA LYS A 454 -5.10 -7.37 22.72
C LYS A 454 -3.66 -7.86 22.72
N THR A 455 -3.12 -8.16 21.54
CA THR A 455 -1.73 -8.63 21.39
C THR A 455 -0.76 -7.51 21.76
N ASP A 456 -1.02 -6.27 21.36
CA ASP A 456 -0.19 -5.10 21.72
C ASP A 456 -0.24 -4.81 23.23
N ASP A 457 -1.42 -4.92 23.85
CA ASP A 457 -1.58 -4.77 25.31
C ASP A 457 -0.76 -5.86 26.06
N ILE A 458 -0.84 -7.11 25.60
CA ILE A 458 -0.10 -8.23 26.18
C ILE A 458 1.41 -8.06 25.98
N ARG A 459 1.84 -7.60 24.81
CA ARG A 459 3.24 -7.33 24.48
C ARG A 459 3.82 -6.27 25.42
N THR A 460 3.09 -5.17 25.62
CA THR A 460 3.49 -4.11 26.55
C THR A 460 3.65 -4.64 27.98
N ALA A 461 2.68 -5.45 28.44
CA ALA A 461 2.76 -6.07 29.76
C ALA A 461 3.92 -7.08 29.88
N ALA A 462 4.21 -7.82 28.82
CA ALA A 462 5.34 -8.76 28.77
C ALA A 462 6.69 -8.04 28.84
N ASP A 463 6.83 -6.93 28.12
CA ASP A 463 8.03 -6.08 28.14
C ASP A 463 8.25 -5.44 29.52
N GLU A 464 7.18 -4.99 30.19
CA GLU A 464 7.26 -4.50 31.57
C GLU A 464 7.69 -5.59 32.55
N ALA A 465 7.13 -6.79 32.44
CA ALA A 465 7.53 -7.94 33.25
C ALA A 465 9.00 -8.32 33.00
N HIS A 466 9.45 -8.23 31.75
CA HIS A 466 10.83 -8.49 31.38
C HIS A 466 11.80 -7.44 31.94
N LYS A 467 11.46 -6.16 31.91
CA LYS A 467 12.25 -5.08 32.56
C LYS A 467 12.39 -5.33 34.06
N LYS A 468 11.29 -5.64 34.76
CA LYS A 468 11.31 -5.98 36.19
C LYS A 468 12.14 -7.23 36.49
N PHE A 469 12.12 -8.21 35.59
CA PHE A 469 12.98 -9.40 35.69
C PHE A 469 14.47 -9.02 35.60
N ILE A 470 14.87 -8.19 34.63
CA ILE A 470 16.25 -7.74 34.47
C ILE A 470 16.71 -6.95 35.69
N GLU A 471 15.90 -6.01 36.19
CA GLU A 471 16.21 -5.23 37.39
C GLU A 471 16.37 -6.11 38.63
N ALA A 472 15.46 -7.07 38.85
CA ALA A 472 15.56 -8.00 39.97
C ALA A 472 16.81 -8.89 39.85
N ARG A 473 17.16 -9.34 38.63
CA ARG A 473 18.38 -10.12 38.39
C ARG A 473 19.63 -9.29 38.66
N ARG A 474 19.67 -8.04 38.22
CA ARG A 474 20.78 -7.11 38.45
C ARG A 474 20.99 -6.85 39.95
N ASN A 475 19.91 -6.55 40.67
CA ASN A 475 19.96 -6.34 42.12
C ASN A 475 20.39 -7.62 42.86
N ALA A 476 19.97 -8.80 42.40
CA ALA A 476 20.42 -10.07 42.97
C ALA A 476 21.92 -10.31 42.73
N SER A 477 22.46 -9.92 41.57
CA SER A 477 23.90 -9.97 41.28
C SER A 477 24.70 -8.96 42.10
N GLU A 478 24.23 -7.71 42.23
CA GLU A 478 24.86 -6.69 43.10
C GLU A 478 24.93 -7.18 44.56
N LYS A 479 23.86 -7.81 45.06
CA LYS A 479 23.84 -8.42 46.40
C LYS A 479 24.71 -9.67 46.50
N HIS A 480 24.94 -10.37 45.40
CA HIS A 480 25.87 -11.49 45.36
C HIS A 480 27.33 -11.04 45.43
N GLU A 481 27.67 -9.91 44.80
CA GLU A 481 28.99 -9.28 44.91
C GLU A 481 29.22 -8.64 46.29
N GLU A 482 28.17 -8.14 46.95
CA GLU A 482 28.23 -7.61 48.31
C GLU A 482 28.41 -8.70 49.39
N PHE A 483 27.91 -9.91 49.13
CA PHE A 483 28.02 -11.11 49.98
C PHE A 483 29.43 -11.71 49.90
#